data_AF-A0A2N6AFN6-F1
#
_entry.id   AF-A0A2N6AFN6-F1
#
_cell.length_a   1.000
_cell.length_b   1.000
_cell.length_c   1.000
_cell.angle_alpha   90.00
_cell.angle_beta   90.00
_cell.angle_gamma   90.00
#
_symmetry.space_group_name_H-M   'P 1'
#
loop_
_entity.id
_entity.type
_entity.pdbx_description
1 polymer ?
#
loop_
_entity_poly.entity_id
_entity_poly.type
_entity_poly.pdbx_seq_one_letter_code
_entity_poly.pdbx_strand_id
1 'polypeptide(L)'
;MTSIIKANTLFEIYDDLLPEDHQSWLLLDVDGTLIHPKDSVFRAPKELNPFAEVIDDFKKKVKKNGPEQTQLFQQFLSAFRLHRDVELVDPLWLEILKKYQESEKTVLALTKMDTGSFGSIESVEEWRLTELNDLGVSFYPNTPSDKAEILIQEKHVNAATLYQGALFTGGHSKSQTLDALIKRRNTKPEKIRFVDDRLEQILDLQTYCKSQNILFKGFHFLQASNLPHSYCGQRAALQKQTFVEEGIWLSDEKADQKLKK
;
A
#
# COMPACT_ATOMS: atom_id res chain seq x y z
N MET A 1 12.70 -7.75 -23.03
CA MET A 1 12.42 -6.31 -23.15
C MET A 1 12.06 -5.79 -21.77
N THR A 2 12.72 -4.74 -21.29
CA THR A 2 12.43 -4.10 -19.99
C THR A 2 11.81 -2.74 -20.26
N SER A 3 10.62 -2.47 -19.72
CA SER A 3 9.92 -1.20 -19.99
C SER A 3 9.19 -0.69 -18.74
N ILE A 4 8.99 0.63 -18.68
CA ILE A 4 8.14 1.30 -17.70
C ILE A 4 7.11 2.10 -18.48
N ILE A 5 5.84 1.90 -18.18
CA ILE A 5 4.70 2.60 -18.78
C ILE A 5 4.10 3.50 -17.72
N LYS A 6 3.81 4.75 -18.08
CA LYS A 6 2.99 5.63 -17.25
C LYS A 6 1.53 5.35 -17.56
N ALA A 7 0.71 5.11 -16.54
CA ALA A 7 -0.71 4.83 -16.67
C ALA A 7 -1.51 5.77 -15.76
N ASN A 8 -2.46 6.51 -16.33
CA ASN A 8 -3.32 7.41 -15.57
C ASN A 8 -4.62 6.75 -15.13
N THR A 9 -4.97 5.62 -15.75
CA THR A 9 -6.16 4.81 -15.43
C THR A 9 -5.82 3.32 -15.55
N LEU A 10 -6.58 2.48 -14.84
CA LEU A 10 -6.41 1.03 -14.93
C LEU A 10 -6.79 0.51 -16.32
N PHE A 11 -7.76 1.16 -16.96
CA PHE A 11 -8.19 0.83 -18.32
C PHE A 11 -7.03 0.89 -19.35
N GLU A 12 -6.12 1.88 -19.23
CA GLU A 12 -4.96 2.02 -20.12
C GLU A 12 -4.01 0.81 -20.12
N ILE A 13 -4.00 0.04 -19.03
CA ILE A 13 -3.09 -1.09 -18.81
C ILE A 13 -3.83 -2.40 -18.57
N TYR A 14 -5.15 -2.43 -18.68
CA TYR A 14 -5.97 -3.59 -18.30
C TYR A 14 -5.54 -4.87 -19.01
N ASP A 15 -5.41 -4.84 -20.34
CA ASP A 15 -5.01 -6.01 -21.14
C ASP A 15 -3.60 -6.51 -20.78
N ASP A 16 -2.70 -5.56 -20.47
CA ASP A 16 -1.33 -5.83 -20.07
C ASP A 16 -1.22 -6.52 -18.71
N LEU A 17 -2.27 -6.42 -17.90
CA LEU A 17 -2.35 -7.02 -16.56
C LEU A 17 -3.08 -8.35 -16.54
N LEU A 18 -3.67 -8.81 -17.65
CA LEU A 18 -4.37 -10.09 -17.67
C LEU A 18 -3.41 -11.28 -17.47
N PRO A 19 -3.85 -12.40 -16.86
CA PRO A 19 -3.02 -13.59 -16.71
C PRO A 19 -2.41 -14.04 -18.04
N GLU A 20 -1.12 -14.42 -18.02
CA GLU A 20 -0.39 -14.91 -19.20
C GLU A 20 0.06 -16.36 -18.98
N ASP A 21 0.27 -17.11 -20.07
CA ASP A 21 0.49 -18.56 -20.04
C ASP A 21 1.82 -18.99 -19.37
N HIS A 22 2.83 -18.12 -19.34
CA HIS A 22 4.17 -18.42 -18.80
C HIS A 22 4.30 -18.19 -17.28
N GLN A 23 5.46 -18.56 -16.69
CA GLN A 23 5.84 -18.32 -15.28
C GLN A 23 5.97 -16.82 -14.97
N SER A 24 4.87 -16.08 -15.13
CA SER A 24 4.76 -14.65 -14.94
C SER A 24 4.11 -14.37 -13.59
N TRP A 25 4.68 -13.44 -12.85
CA TRP A 25 4.10 -12.94 -11.60
C TRP A 25 3.56 -11.54 -11.83
N LEU A 26 2.37 -11.26 -11.30
CA LEU A 26 1.86 -9.92 -11.13
C LEU A 26 2.08 -9.47 -9.69
N LEU A 27 2.79 -8.37 -9.53
CA LEU A 27 3.02 -7.73 -8.25
C LEU A 27 2.26 -6.41 -8.23
N LEU A 28 1.53 -6.15 -7.15
CA LEU A 28 0.71 -4.95 -6.99
C LEU A 28 1.13 -4.23 -5.72
N ASP A 29 1.46 -2.94 -5.80
CA ASP A 29 1.43 -2.11 -4.60
C ASP A 29 -0.02 -1.99 -4.09
N VAL A 30 -0.19 -1.49 -2.87
CA VAL A 30 -1.49 -1.40 -2.20
C VAL A 30 -1.98 0.04 -2.12
N ASP A 31 -1.24 0.92 -1.44
CA ASP A 31 -1.67 2.29 -1.14
C ASP A 31 -1.47 3.18 -2.38
N GLY A 32 -2.54 3.77 -2.90
CA GLY A 32 -2.49 4.55 -4.15
C GLY A 32 -2.55 3.71 -5.42
N THR A 33 -2.50 2.38 -5.29
CA THR A 33 -2.63 1.42 -6.40
C THR A 33 -3.94 0.64 -6.34
N LEU A 34 -4.14 -0.18 -5.31
CA LEU A 34 -5.37 -0.95 -5.11
C LEU A 34 -6.43 -0.13 -4.38
N ILE A 35 -6.01 0.54 -3.30
CA ILE A 35 -6.89 1.29 -2.41
C ILE A 35 -6.35 2.69 -2.12
N HIS A 36 -7.23 3.58 -1.69
CA HIS A 36 -6.84 4.89 -1.17
C HIS A 36 -7.84 5.38 -0.10
N PRO A 37 -7.46 6.35 0.75
CA PRO A 37 -8.40 6.94 1.69
C PRO A 37 -9.59 7.61 0.99
N LYS A 38 -10.79 7.38 1.52
CA LYS A 38 -12.04 7.90 0.96
C LYS A 38 -12.14 9.42 1.06
N ASP A 39 -11.67 10.02 2.15
CA ASP A 39 -11.88 11.46 2.38
C ASP A 39 -11.08 12.34 1.41
N SER A 40 -11.72 13.42 0.95
CA SER A 40 -11.22 14.31 -0.12
C SER A 40 -9.90 15.00 0.22
N VAL A 41 -9.60 15.22 1.51
CA VAL A 41 -8.35 15.85 1.94
C VAL A 41 -7.10 15.05 1.56
N PHE A 42 -7.23 13.72 1.43
CA PHE A 42 -6.13 12.84 1.03
C PHE A 42 -5.88 12.80 -0.48
N ARG A 43 -6.82 13.34 -1.27
CA ARG A 43 -6.70 13.50 -2.72
C ARG A 43 -6.23 14.89 -3.10
N ALA A 44 -6.29 15.84 -2.17
CA ALA A 44 -5.82 17.20 -2.38
C ALA A 44 -4.28 17.22 -2.48
N PRO A 45 -3.70 18.19 -3.22
CA PRO A 45 -2.27 18.45 -3.21
C PRO A 45 -1.72 18.55 -1.79
N LYS A 46 -0.47 18.10 -1.59
CA LYS A 46 0.16 18.00 -0.27
C LYS A 46 0.13 19.33 0.49
N GLU A 47 0.25 20.44 -0.22
CA GLU A 47 0.24 21.82 0.31
C GLU A 47 -1.12 22.19 0.94
N LEU A 48 -2.20 21.53 0.50
CA LEU A 48 -3.54 21.71 1.03
C LEU A 48 -3.93 20.65 2.06
N ASN A 49 -3.10 19.61 2.25
CA ASN A 49 -3.41 18.52 3.16
C ASN A 49 -2.83 18.81 4.57
N PRO A 50 -3.64 19.29 5.53
CA PRO A 50 -3.16 19.60 6.87
C PRO A 50 -2.65 18.37 7.64
N PHE A 51 -3.05 17.16 7.25
CA PHE A 51 -2.51 15.94 7.83
C PHE A 51 -1.05 15.72 7.42
N ALA A 52 -0.68 16.06 6.18
CA ALA A 52 0.70 15.95 5.71
C ALA A 52 1.66 16.83 6.52
N GLU A 53 1.22 18.04 6.90
CA GLU A 53 1.96 18.93 7.80
C GLU A 53 2.19 18.28 9.17
N VAL A 54 1.14 17.70 9.78
CA VAL A 54 1.24 17.04 11.09
C VAL A 54 2.22 15.87 11.04
N ILE A 55 2.16 15.04 10.00
CA ILE A 55 3.09 13.93 9.80
C ILE A 55 4.54 14.42 9.65
N ASP A 56 4.76 15.47 8.87
CA ASP A 56 6.10 16.03 8.68
C ASP A 56 6.67 16.60 9.99
N ASP A 57 5.83 17.21 10.83
CA ASP A 57 6.24 17.69 12.14
C ASP A 57 6.54 16.57 13.14
N PHE A 58 5.76 15.49 13.13
CA PHE A 58 6.10 14.29 13.91
C PHE A 58 7.43 13.70 13.46
N LYS A 59 7.69 13.56 12.16
CA LYS A 59 8.97 13.06 11.64
C LYS A 59 10.15 13.90 12.12
N LYS A 60 10.02 15.23 12.14
CA LYS A 60 11.05 16.13 12.69
C LYS A 60 11.28 15.88 14.19
N LYS A 61 10.19 15.73 14.97
CA LYS A 61 10.26 15.46 16.43
C LYS A 61 10.89 14.10 16.73
N VAL A 62 10.52 13.05 16.00
CA VAL A 62 11.11 11.71 16.10
C VAL A 62 12.63 11.78 15.89
N LYS A 63 13.06 12.44 14.81
CA LYS A 63 14.49 12.62 14.51
C LYS A 63 15.26 13.35 15.62
N LYS A 64 14.61 14.30 16.29
CA LYS A 64 15.24 15.15 17.32
C LYS A 64 15.24 14.51 18.71
N ASN A 65 14.17 13.82 19.08
CA ASN A 65 13.87 13.48 20.47
C ASN A 65 13.80 11.96 20.75
N GLY A 66 14.03 11.10 19.74
CA GLY A 66 14.29 9.68 19.96
C GLY A 66 13.05 8.78 20.17
N PRO A 67 13.19 7.66 20.91
CA PRO A 67 12.22 6.56 20.94
C PRO A 67 10.81 6.93 21.44
N GLU A 68 10.69 7.80 22.44
CA GLU A 68 9.39 8.20 23.00
C GLU A 68 8.51 8.88 21.93
N GLN A 69 9.09 9.78 21.13
CA GLN A 69 8.38 10.39 20.02
C GLN A 69 8.04 9.39 18.90
N THR A 70 8.84 8.32 18.77
CA THR A 70 8.52 7.24 17.83
C THR A 70 7.25 6.53 18.24
N GLN A 71 7.09 6.23 19.53
CA GLN A 71 5.88 5.59 20.05
C GLN A 71 4.64 6.48 19.89
N LEU A 72 4.73 7.76 20.23
CA LEU A 72 3.65 8.73 20.01
C LEU A 72 3.26 8.85 18.53
N PHE A 73 4.26 8.87 17.65
CA PHE A 73 4.01 8.89 16.21
C PHE A 73 3.31 7.63 15.71
N GLN A 74 3.70 6.45 16.22
CA GLN A 74 3.05 5.19 15.89
C GLN A 74 1.59 5.15 16.41
N GLN A 75 1.34 5.62 17.64
CA GLN A 75 -0.01 5.75 18.18
C GLN A 75 -0.86 6.68 17.33
N PHE A 76 -0.35 7.86 16.98
CA PHE A 76 -1.02 8.81 16.10
C PHE A 76 -1.34 8.18 14.73
N LEU A 77 -0.36 7.58 14.06
CA LEU A 77 -0.57 6.99 12.74
C LEU A 77 -1.51 5.78 12.77
N SER A 78 -1.44 4.94 13.80
CA SER A 78 -2.32 3.79 13.95
C SER A 78 -3.77 4.22 14.21
N ALA A 79 -4.00 5.24 15.05
CA ALA A 79 -5.33 5.79 15.26
C ALA A 79 -5.93 6.35 13.96
N PHE A 80 -5.12 7.00 13.13
CA PHE A 80 -5.57 7.44 11.81
C PHE A 80 -5.95 6.25 10.93
N ARG A 81 -5.08 5.24 10.86
CA ARG A 81 -5.29 4.01 10.08
C ARG A 81 -6.56 3.26 10.46
N LEU A 82 -6.91 3.25 11.75
CA LEU A 82 -8.09 2.55 12.26
C LEU A 82 -9.40 3.34 12.08
N HIS A 83 -9.33 4.67 11.95
CA HIS A 83 -10.53 5.51 11.86
C HIS A 83 -10.88 5.99 10.44
N ARG A 84 -9.92 5.96 9.50
CA ARG A 84 -10.23 6.34 8.12
C ARG A 84 -11.00 5.22 7.43
N ASP A 85 -11.86 5.63 6.50
CA ASP A 85 -12.40 4.71 5.50
C ASP A 85 -11.50 4.69 4.26
N VAL A 86 -11.42 3.55 3.61
CA VAL A 86 -10.73 3.36 2.32
C VAL A 86 -11.71 2.91 1.24
N GLU A 87 -11.34 3.15 0.00
CA GLU A 87 -12.07 2.64 -1.18
C GLU A 87 -11.09 2.16 -2.25
N LEU A 88 -11.59 1.38 -3.20
CA LEU A 88 -10.81 0.94 -4.36
C LEU A 88 -10.45 2.14 -5.24
N VAL A 89 -9.21 2.19 -5.70
CA VAL A 89 -8.79 3.18 -6.71
C VAL A 89 -9.55 2.96 -8.02
N ASP A 90 -9.79 1.70 -8.37
CA ASP A 90 -10.57 1.30 -9.53
C ASP A 90 -11.24 -0.07 -9.28
N PRO A 91 -12.55 -0.22 -9.52
CA PRO A 91 -13.25 -1.50 -9.31
C PRO A 91 -12.79 -2.63 -10.26
N LEU A 92 -12.14 -2.31 -11.40
CA LEU A 92 -11.62 -3.33 -12.32
C LEU A 92 -10.50 -4.19 -11.69
N TRP A 93 -9.90 -3.75 -10.58
CA TRP A 93 -8.96 -4.58 -9.82
C TRP A 93 -9.58 -5.91 -9.39
N LEU A 94 -10.86 -5.91 -9.00
CA LEU A 94 -11.55 -7.13 -8.59
C LEU A 94 -11.68 -8.12 -9.74
N GLU A 95 -11.91 -7.62 -10.96
CA GLU A 95 -11.96 -8.46 -12.16
C GLU A 95 -10.60 -9.05 -12.49
N ILE A 96 -9.53 -8.25 -12.43
CA ILE A 96 -8.16 -8.73 -12.67
C ILE A 96 -7.80 -9.83 -11.67
N LEU A 97 -8.00 -9.58 -10.37
CA LEU A 97 -7.70 -10.55 -9.32
C LEU A 97 -8.49 -11.86 -9.49
N LYS A 98 -9.77 -11.76 -9.83
CA LYS A 98 -10.60 -12.92 -10.15
C LYS A 98 -10.03 -13.76 -11.29
N LYS A 99 -9.56 -13.14 -12.38
CA LYS A 99 -8.93 -13.87 -13.49
C LYS A 99 -7.65 -14.57 -13.06
N TYR A 100 -6.85 -13.99 -12.16
CA TYR A 100 -5.66 -14.67 -11.61
C TYR A 100 -6.02 -15.85 -10.72
N GLN A 101 -7.10 -15.77 -9.94
CA GLN A 101 -7.61 -16.87 -9.14
C GLN A 101 -8.11 -18.02 -10.04
N GLU A 102 -8.91 -17.71 -11.07
CA GLU A 102 -9.47 -18.69 -12.00
C GLU A 102 -8.41 -19.39 -12.88
N SER A 103 -7.31 -18.70 -13.18
CA SER A 103 -6.21 -19.23 -14.00
C SER A 103 -5.06 -19.82 -13.19
N GLU A 104 -5.19 -19.85 -11.85
CA GLU A 104 -4.15 -20.32 -10.90
C GLU A 104 -2.78 -19.65 -11.13
N LYS A 105 -2.77 -18.40 -11.60
CA LYS A 105 -1.54 -17.63 -11.83
C LYS A 105 -1.16 -16.83 -10.60
N THR A 106 0.14 -16.58 -10.44
CA THR A 106 0.66 -15.85 -9.28
C THR A 106 0.38 -14.36 -9.39
N VAL A 107 -0.40 -13.86 -8.43
CA VAL A 107 -0.58 -12.44 -8.12
C VAL A 107 -0.29 -12.23 -6.64
N LEU A 108 0.49 -11.19 -6.32
CA LEU A 108 0.87 -10.85 -4.95
C LEU A 108 0.74 -9.35 -4.72
N ALA A 109 0.34 -8.96 -3.52
CA ALA A 109 0.61 -7.61 -3.04
C ALA A 109 2.08 -7.49 -2.63
N LEU A 110 2.68 -6.33 -2.83
CA LEU A 110 4.03 -5.99 -2.38
C LEU A 110 4.02 -4.54 -1.91
N THR A 111 3.89 -4.34 -0.60
CA THR A 111 3.62 -3.04 0.01
C THR A 111 4.73 -2.59 0.95
N LYS A 112 5.03 -1.29 0.91
CA LYS A 112 5.99 -0.68 1.82
C LYS A 112 5.31 -0.31 3.14
N MET A 113 5.33 -1.25 4.07
CA MET A 113 4.71 -1.13 5.39
C MET A 113 5.57 -1.79 6.47
N ASP A 114 5.39 -1.32 7.70
CA ASP A 114 5.85 -2.01 8.91
C ASP A 114 5.16 -3.38 9.07
N THR A 115 5.66 -4.20 9.99
CA THR A 115 5.18 -5.56 10.26
C THR A 115 4.99 -5.77 11.76
N GLY A 116 4.16 -6.75 12.14
CA GLY A 116 3.79 -6.98 13.53
C GLY A 116 2.98 -5.82 14.13
N SER A 117 3.20 -5.52 15.41
CA SER A 117 2.47 -4.47 16.11
C SER A 117 2.93 -3.06 15.73
N PHE A 118 1.99 -2.15 15.52
CA PHE A 118 2.27 -0.74 15.22
C PHE A 118 1.27 0.17 15.91
N GLY A 119 1.69 0.87 16.97
CA GLY A 119 0.79 1.70 17.77
C GLY A 119 -0.34 0.86 18.37
N SER A 120 -1.58 1.17 17.99
CA SER A 120 -2.80 0.45 18.41
C SER A 120 -3.18 -0.72 17.48
N ILE A 121 -2.42 -0.96 16.41
CA ILE A 121 -2.62 -2.10 15.50
C ILE A 121 -1.81 -3.28 16.05
N GLU A 122 -2.46 -4.39 16.38
CA GLU A 122 -1.81 -5.58 16.93
C GLU A 122 -0.99 -6.36 15.89
N SER A 123 -1.53 -6.52 14.69
CA SER A 123 -0.83 -7.04 13.51
C SER A 123 -1.15 -6.17 12.30
N VAL A 124 -0.12 -5.55 11.74
CA VAL A 124 -0.25 -4.78 10.49
C VAL A 124 -0.68 -5.68 9.34
N GLU A 125 -0.19 -6.92 9.30
CA GLU A 125 -0.53 -7.89 8.26
C GLU A 125 -2.02 -8.23 8.27
N GLU A 126 -2.56 -8.58 9.44
CA GLU A 126 -3.97 -8.93 9.62
C GLU A 126 -4.88 -7.71 9.40
N TRP A 127 -4.51 -6.56 9.96
CA TRP A 127 -5.25 -5.31 9.76
C TRP A 127 -5.36 -4.94 8.28
N ARG A 128 -4.24 -4.98 7.55
CA ARG A 128 -4.22 -4.62 6.13
C ARG A 128 -5.02 -5.62 5.28
N LEU A 129 -4.91 -6.91 5.56
CA LEU A 129 -5.67 -7.91 4.82
C LEU A 129 -7.16 -7.83 5.11
N THR A 130 -7.54 -7.49 6.35
CA THR A 130 -8.95 -7.20 6.69
C THR A 130 -9.46 -6.00 5.89
N GLU A 131 -8.71 -4.89 5.89
CA GLU A 131 -9.03 -3.67 5.11
C GLU A 131 -9.21 -3.97 3.60
N LEU A 132 -8.38 -4.84 3.02
CA LEU A 132 -8.50 -5.26 1.63
C LEU A 132 -9.67 -6.22 1.38
N ASN A 133 -9.87 -7.21 2.27
CA ASN A 133 -10.94 -8.19 2.15
C ASN A 133 -12.33 -7.54 2.25
N ASP A 134 -12.49 -6.51 3.09
CA ASP A 134 -13.73 -5.73 3.21
C ASP A 134 -14.12 -5.03 1.89
N LEU A 135 -13.14 -4.78 1.02
CA LEU A 135 -13.34 -4.24 -0.33
C LEU A 135 -13.38 -5.32 -1.42
N GLY A 136 -13.37 -6.61 -1.05
CA GLY A 136 -13.36 -7.74 -1.96
C GLY A 136 -12.00 -8.06 -2.59
N VAL A 137 -10.92 -7.41 -2.15
CA VAL A 137 -9.55 -7.69 -2.63
C VAL A 137 -8.98 -8.85 -1.85
N SER A 138 -8.75 -9.98 -2.53
CA SER A 138 -8.12 -11.15 -1.94
C SER A 138 -7.12 -11.78 -2.90
N PHE A 139 -5.98 -12.21 -2.36
CA PHE A 139 -4.96 -12.99 -3.06
C PHE A 139 -5.07 -14.51 -2.78
N TYR A 140 -6.08 -14.91 -1.99
CA TYR A 140 -6.48 -16.30 -1.76
C TYR A 140 -7.19 -16.87 -3.01
N PRO A 141 -7.18 -18.20 -3.28
CA PRO A 141 -6.47 -19.27 -2.58
C PRO A 141 -5.00 -19.41 -2.98
N ASN A 142 -4.47 -18.55 -3.87
CA ASN A 142 -3.16 -18.74 -4.48
C ASN A 142 -1.99 -18.72 -3.47
N THR A 143 -2.22 -18.25 -2.25
CA THR A 143 -1.21 -18.11 -1.19
C THR A 143 -1.80 -18.33 0.22
N PRO A 144 -2.33 -19.52 0.52
CA PRO A 144 -3.02 -19.75 1.78
C PRO A 144 -1.98 -19.83 2.91
N SER A 145 -2.09 -18.93 3.89
CA SER A 145 -1.34 -19.03 5.15
C SER A 145 -2.14 -18.39 6.27
N ASP A 146 -2.31 -19.12 7.37
CA ASP A 146 -2.99 -18.62 8.57
C ASP A 146 -2.06 -17.77 9.45
N LYS A 147 -0.75 -17.74 9.14
CA LYS A 147 0.26 -17.00 9.89
C LYS A 147 1.20 -16.24 8.96
N ALA A 148 1.66 -15.09 9.41
CA ALA A 148 2.70 -14.34 8.70
C ALA A 148 4.01 -15.14 8.74
N GLU A 149 4.58 -15.39 7.56
CA GLU A 149 5.91 -15.97 7.43
C GLU A 149 6.97 -14.87 7.39
N ILE A 150 7.99 -14.97 8.24
CA ILE A 150 9.14 -14.08 8.21
C ILE A 150 10.08 -14.49 7.06
N LEU A 151 10.31 -13.58 6.13
CA LEU A 151 11.23 -13.75 5.00
C LEU A 151 12.63 -13.20 5.31
N ILE A 152 12.69 -12.05 5.99
CA ILE A 152 13.93 -11.39 6.39
C ILE A 152 13.79 -10.94 7.84
N GLN A 153 14.77 -11.28 8.67
CA GLN A 153 14.86 -10.81 10.06
C GLN A 153 16.25 -10.24 10.30
N GLU A 154 16.31 -8.93 10.58
CA GLU A 154 17.52 -8.25 11.01
C GLU A 154 17.33 -7.63 12.39
N LYS A 155 18.44 -7.37 13.08
CA LYS A 155 18.39 -6.75 14.41
C LYS A 155 18.03 -5.28 14.26
N HIS A 156 17.06 -4.81 15.04
CA HIS A 156 16.59 -3.41 15.04
C HIS A 156 15.94 -2.93 13.73
N VAL A 157 15.54 -3.86 12.86
CA VAL A 157 14.82 -3.57 11.61
C VAL A 157 13.55 -4.42 11.61
N ASN A 158 12.42 -3.81 11.25
CA ASN A 158 11.15 -4.54 11.13
C ASN A 158 11.28 -5.62 10.05
N ALA A 159 10.85 -6.83 10.37
CA ALA A 159 10.99 -7.99 9.50
C ALA A 159 10.22 -7.80 8.18
N ALA A 160 10.73 -8.37 7.10
CA ALA A 160 9.91 -8.56 5.90
C ALA A 160 9.07 -9.83 6.07
N THR A 161 7.77 -9.76 5.79
CA THR A 161 6.83 -10.88 5.98
C THR A 161 6.01 -11.19 4.72
N LEU A 162 5.57 -12.44 4.59
CA LEU A 162 4.54 -12.87 3.66
C LEU A 162 3.31 -13.29 4.45
N TYR A 163 2.15 -12.71 4.15
CA TYR A 163 0.88 -13.09 4.76
C TYR A 163 -0.24 -13.06 3.71
N GLN A 164 -0.89 -14.21 3.50
CA GLN A 164 -2.04 -14.35 2.59
C GLN A 164 -1.86 -13.66 1.22
N GLY A 165 -0.68 -13.79 0.63
CA GLY A 165 -0.36 -13.24 -0.70
C GLY A 165 0.11 -11.79 -0.71
N ALA A 166 0.20 -11.15 0.45
CA ALA A 166 0.83 -9.85 0.60
C ALA A 166 2.24 -9.96 1.19
N LEU A 167 3.18 -9.34 0.50
CA LEU A 167 4.55 -9.11 0.96
C LEU A 167 4.62 -7.74 1.64
N PHE A 168 4.95 -7.75 2.92
CA PHE A 168 5.22 -6.56 3.70
C PHE A 168 6.73 -6.38 3.83
N THR A 169 7.24 -5.22 3.43
CA THR A 169 8.69 -5.03 3.38
C THR A 169 9.33 -4.86 4.75
N GLY A 170 8.57 -4.48 5.78
CA GLY A 170 9.14 -4.00 7.04
C GLY A 170 10.12 -2.86 6.77
N GLY A 171 11.34 -3.00 7.26
CA GLY A 171 12.43 -2.05 7.01
C GLY A 171 13.25 -2.28 5.73
N HIS A 172 12.87 -3.23 4.88
CA HIS A 172 13.61 -3.59 3.67
C HIS A 172 13.05 -2.92 2.40
N SER A 173 13.77 -3.04 1.28
CA SER A 173 13.23 -2.65 -0.03
C SER A 173 12.26 -3.71 -0.58
N LYS A 174 11.47 -3.32 -1.59
CA LYS A 174 10.60 -4.25 -2.32
C LYS A 174 11.42 -5.32 -3.04
N SER A 175 12.54 -4.93 -3.65
CA SER A 175 13.48 -5.88 -4.27
C SER A 175 14.07 -6.88 -3.29
N GLN A 176 14.52 -6.46 -2.11
CA GLN A 176 15.04 -7.36 -1.07
C GLN A 176 13.98 -8.36 -0.61
N THR A 177 12.76 -7.87 -0.37
CA THR A 177 11.63 -8.70 0.07
C THR A 177 11.25 -9.74 -0.96
N LEU A 178 11.16 -9.35 -2.24
CA LEU A 178 10.88 -10.25 -3.34
C LEU A 178 12.00 -11.29 -3.53
N ASP A 179 13.26 -10.88 -3.43
CA ASP A 179 14.41 -11.78 -3.52
C ASP A 179 14.39 -12.86 -2.43
N ALA A 180 14.07 -12.45 -1.20
CA ALA A 180 13.91 -13.38 -0.09
C ALA A 180 12.79 -14.40 -0.35
N LEU A 181 11.65 -13.97 -0.90
CA LEU A 181 10.57 -14.87 -1.30
C LEU A 181 11.04 -15.88 -2.36
N ILE A 182 11.66 -15.40 -3.44
CA ILE A 182 12.13 -16.25 -4.56
C ILE A 182 13.11 -17.32 -4.05
N LYS A 183 14.08 -16.92 -3.22
CA LYS A 183 15.04 -17.85 -2.60
C LYS A 183 14.36 -18.84 -1.67
N ARG A 184 13.44 -18.37 -0.83
CA ARG A 184 12.71 -19.18 0.16
C ARG A 184 11.83 -20.25 -0.50
N ARG A 185 11.20 -19.90 -1.62
CA ARG A 185 10.32 -20.81 -2.38
C ARG A 185 11.05 -21.62 -3.44
N ASN A 186 12.34 -21.36 -3.67
CA ASN A 186 13.11 -21.92 -4.77
C ASN A 186 12.37 -21.84 -6.11
N THR A 187 11.63 -20.74 -6.31
CA THR A 187 10.76 -20.52 -7.47
C THR A 187 11.02 -19.12 -8.00
N LYS A 188 11.51 -19.03 -9.23
CA LYS A 188 11.89 -17.77 -9.87
C LYS A 188 11.01 -17.54 -11.09
N PRO A 189 10.33 -16.39 -11.20
CA PRO A 189 9.55 -16.08 -12.39
C PRO A 189 10.45 -15.75 -13.59
N GLU A 190 9.96 -16.06 -14.78
CA GLU A 190 10.59 -15.62 -16.04
C GLU A 190 10.27 -14.15 -16.32
N LYS A 191 9.09 -13.69 -15.87
CA LYS A 191 8.58 -12.34 -16.09
C LYS A 191 7.89 -11.80 -14.84
N ILE A 192 8.14 -10.53 -14.52
CA ILE A 192 7.43 -9.76 -13.51
C ILE A 192 6.74 -8.58 -14.17
N ARG A 193 5.45 -8.44 -13.86
CA ARG A 193 4.67 -7.23 -14.08
C ARG A 193 4.47 -6.57 -12.72
N PHE A 194 4.77 -5.27 -12.61
CA PHE A 194 4.67 -4.56 -11.35
C PHE A 194 3.93 -3.23 -11.51
N VAL A 195 2.91 -3.02 -10.69
CA VAL A 195 2.12 -1.79 -10.65
C VAL A 195 2.36 -1.08 -9.33
N ASP A 196 2.73 0.19 -9.38
CA ASP A 196 3.00 1.02 -8.21
C ASP A 196 2.76 2.49 -8.55
N ASP A 197 2.29 3.28 -7.59
CA ASP A 197 2.06 4.71 -7.75
C ASP A 197 3.36 5.54 -7.63
N ARG A 198 4.45 4.91 -7.20
CA ARG A 198 5.74 5.56 -6.95
C ARG A 198 6.82 5.02 -7.88
N LEU A 199 7.28 5.88 -8.78
CA LEU A 199 8.30 5.56 -9.77
C LEU A 199 9.58 4.96 -9.15
N GLU A 200 10.01 5.41 -7.97
CA GLU A 200 11.22 4.88 -7.32
C GLU A 200 11.09 3.41 -6.92
N GLN A 201 9.89 2.93 -6.60
CA GLN A 201 9.65 1.52 -6.28
C GLN A 201 9.71 0.65 -7.55
N ILE A 202 9.22 1.19 -8.67
CA ILE A 202 9.29 0.54 -9.97
C ILE A 202 10.75 0.42 -10.43
N LEU A 203 11.53 1.48 -10.25
CA LEU A 203 12.96 1.49 -10.59
C LEU A 203 13.77 0.53 -9.73
N ASP A 204 13.44 0.39 -8.43
CA ASP A 204 14.02 -0.61 -7.53
C ASP A 204 13.82 -2.03 -8.09
N LEU A 205 12.58 -2.41 -8.38
CA LEU A 205 12.29 -3.73 -8.94
C LEU A 205 12.83 -3.94 -10.35
N GLN A 206 12.83 -2.91 -11.20
CA GLN A 206 13.44 -2.98 -12.53
C GLN A 206 14.93 -3.33 -12.44
N THR A 207 15.66 -2.66 -11.55
CA THR A 207 17.09 -2.86 -11.33
C THR A 207 17.36 -4.28 -10.83
N TYR A 208 16.57 -4.73 -9.86
CA TYR A 208 16.62 -6.11 -9.36
C TYR A 208 16.38 -7.14 -10.47
N CYS A 209 15.26 -7.02 -11.21
CA CYS A 209 14.90 -7.97 -12.26
C CYS A 209 15.97 -8.04 -13.34
N LYS A 210 16.56 -6.90 -13.73
CA LYS A 210 17.69 -6.86 -14.66
C LYS A 210 18.89 -7.64 -14.13
N SER A 211 19.27 -7.46 -12.86
CA SER A 211 20.37 -8.21 -12.23
C SER A 211 20.12 -9.72 -12.17
N GLN A 212 18.85 -10.11 -12.08
CA GLN A 212 18.43 -11.50 -11.98
C GLN A 212 18.04 -12.13 -13.33
N ASN A 213 18.21 -11.43 -14.46
CA ASN A 213 17.73 -11.89 -15.78
C ASN A 213 16.23 -12.27 -15.78
N ILE A 214 15.40 -11.48 -15.09
CA ILE A 214 13.94 -11.60 -15.10
C ILE A 214 13.37 -10.52 -16.05
N LEU A 215 12.48 -10.90 -16.96
CA LEU A 215 11.79 -9.93 -17.81
C LEU A 215 10.91 -9.02 -16.96
N PHE A 216 10.96 -7.71 -17.19
CA PHE A 216 10.26 -6.75 -16.34
C PHE A 216 9.43 -5.75 -17.14
N LYS A 217 8.17 -5.60 -16.74
CA LYS A 217 7.28 -4.54 -17.21
C LYS A 217 6.69 -3.82 -16.00
N GLY A 218 7.07 -2.56 -15.83
CA GLY A 218 6.60 -1.71 -14.74
C GLY A 218 5.49 -0.76 -15.20
N PHE A 219 4.54 -0.46 -14.33
CA PHE A 219 3.44 0.47 -14.57
C PHE A 219 3.43 1.52 -13.46
N HIS A 220 3.79 2.75 -13.82
CA HIS A 220 3.72 3.92 -12.93
C HIS A 220 2.28 4.44 -12.93
N PHE A 221 1.53 4.04 -11.92
CA PHE A 221 0.09 4.10 -11.88
C PHE A 221 -0.40 5.31 -11.08
N LEU A 222 -1.02 6.27 -11.76
CA LEU A 222 -1.30 7.59 -11.22
C LEU A 222 -2.79 7.87 -11.00
N GLN A 223 -3.63 6.84 -11.09
CA GLN A 223 -5.07 7.01 -11.01
C GLN A 223 -5.50 7.63 -9.68
N ALA A 224 -4.98 7.15 -8.54
CA ALA A 224 -5.32 7.69 -7.23
C ALA A 224 -5.02 9.19 -7.09
N SER A 225 -3.89 9.66 -7.63
CA SER A 225 -3.51 11.08 -7.62
C SER A 225 -4.36 11.94 -8.57
N ASN A 226 -5.01 11.32 -9.55
CA ASN A 226 -5.84 11.99 -10.54
C ASN A 226 -7.33 11.96 -10.17
N LEU A 227 -7.70 11.31 -9.06
CA LEU A 227 -9.09 11.26 -8.61
C LEU A 227 -9.61 12.67 -8.30
N PRO A 228 -10.87 12.96 -8.65
CA PRO A 228 -11.46 14.25 -8.33
C PRO A 228 -11.51 14.44 -6.82
N HIS A 229 -11.29 15.68 -6.40
CA HIS A 229 -11.36 16.08 -5.00
C HIS A 229 -12.15 17.38 -4.83
N SER A 230 -12.96 17.45 -3.78
CA SER A 230 -13.73 18.64 -3.41
C SER A 230 -13.18 19.21 -2.10
N TYR A 231 -11.96 19.73 -2.15
CA TYR A 231 -11.26 20.23 -0.96
C TYR A 231 -12.06 21.36 -0.28
N CYS A 232 -12.24 21.26 1.03
CA CYS A 232 -12.88 22.27 1.86
C CYS A 232 -11.96 22.58 3.05
N GLY A 233 -11.42 23.81 3.11
CA GLY A 233 -10.46 24.19 4.15
C GLY A 233 -11.03 24.15 5.57
N GLN A 234 -12.32 24.52 5.74
CA GLN A 234 -12.99 24.44 7.05
C GLN A 234 -13.14 22.99 7.52
N ARG A 235 -13.51 22.09 6.60
CA ARG A 235 -13.60 20.65 6.88
C ARG A 235 -12.25 20.07 7.26
N ALA A 236 -11.23 20.34 6.45
CA ALA A 236 -9.88 19.86 6.69
C ALA A 236 -9.29 20.37 8.02
N ALA A 237 -9.56 21.63 8.38
CA ALA A 237 -9.17 22.20 9.67
C ALA A 237 -9.86 21.51 10.84
N LEU A 238 -11.17 21.27 10.74
CA LEU A 238 -11.94 20.55 11.77
C LEU A 238 -11.44 19.10 11.92
N GLN A 239 -11.21 18.39 10.81
CA GLN A 239 -10.66 17.04 10.81
C GLN A 239 -9.29 16.98 11.50
N LYS A 240 -8.37 17.91 11.16
CA LYS A 240 -7.06 18.01 11.84
C LYS A 240 -7.23 18.29 13.32
N GLN A 241 -8.10 19.24 13.70
CA GLN A 241 -8.31 19.60 15.10
C GLN A 241 -8.83 18.41 15.91
N THR A 242 -9.95 17.80 15.48
CA THR A 242 -10.52 16.63 16.16
C THR A 242 -9.52 15.49 16.23
N PHE A 243 -8.74 15.26 15.19
CA PHE A 243 -7.74 14.20 15.21
C PHE A 243 -6.60 14.47 16.20
N VAL A 244 -6.11 15.71 16.28
CA VAL A 244 -5.03 16.07 17.21
C VAL A 244 -5.50 16.10 18.66
N GLU A 245 -6.72 16.58 18.93
CA GLU A 245 -7.25 16.78 20.28
C GLU A 245 -7.90 15.50 20.85
N GLU A 246 -8.62 14.75 20.02
CA GLU A 246 -9.43 13.61 20.45
C GLU A 246 -8.89 12.26 19.95
N GLY A 247 -7.93 12.25 19.00
CA GLY A 247 -7.44 11.02 18.37
C GLY A 247 -8.43 10.38 17.38
N ILE A 248 -9.49 11.10 17.01
CA ILE A 248 -10.57 10.61 16.16
C ILE A 248 -10.55 11.31 14.81
N TRP A 249 -10.44 10.53 13.74
CA TRP A 249 -10.55 11.08 12.39
C TRP A 249 -12.04 11.17 12.00
N LEU A 250 -12.48 12.34 11.55
CA LEU A 250 -13.83 12.53 11.05
C LEU A 250 -13.86 12.30 9.54
N SER A 251 -14.76 11.44 9.06
CA SER A 251 -15.05 11.36 7.62
C SER A 251 -15.58 12.71 7.12
N ASP A 252 -15.51 12.91 5.80
CA ASP A 252 -15.99 14.15 5.19
C ASP A 252 -17.45 14.43 5.57
N GLU A 253 -18.30 13.39 5.55
CA GLU A 253 -19.73 13.50 5.92
C GLU A 253 -19.91 13.91 7.38
N LYS A 254 -19.15 13.31 8.32
CA LYS A 254 -19.23 13.63 9.75
C LYS A 254 -18.76 15.04 10.05
N ALA A 255 -17.70 15.49 9.38
CA ALA A 255 -17.18 16.83 9.54
C ALA A 255 -18.15 17.88 8.97
N ASP A 256 -18.73 17.64 7.78
CA ASP A 256 -19.74 18.53 7.19
C ASP A 256 -21.02 18.62 8.04
N GLN A 257 -21.42 17.54 8.71
CA GLN A 257 -22.53 17.58 9.67
C GLN A 257 -22.23 18.43 10.90
N LYS A 258 -20.99 18.40 11.41
CA LYS A 258 -20.57 19.25 12.53
C LYS A 258 -20.52 20.73 12.15
N LEU A 259 -20.07 21.06 10.93
CA LEU A 259 -19.97 22.46 10.45
C LEU A 259 -21.31 23.14 10.16
N LYS A 260 -22.39 22.37 9.99
CA LYS A 260 -23.75 22.90 9.76
C LYS A 260 -24.49 23.26 11.06
N LYS A 261 -23.95 22.91 12.22
CA LYS A 261 -24.51 23.22 13.55
C LYS A 261 -23.94 24.54 14.06
#